data_AF-A0AA48M3Z3-F1
#
_entry.id   AF-A0AA48M3Z3-F1
#
_cell.length_a   1.000
_cell.length_b   1.000
_cell.length_c   1.000
_cell.angle_alpha   90.00
_cell.angle_beta   90.00
_cell.angle_gamma   90.00
#
_symmetry.space_group_name_H-M   'P 1'
#
loop_
_entity.id
_entity.type
_entity.pdbx_description
1 polymer ?
#
loop_
_entity_poly.entity_id
_entity_poly.type
_entity_poly.pdbx_seq_one_letter_code
_entity_poly.pdbx_strand_id
1 'polypeptide(L)' 'MNDFDELGYNGPCPPHGHGLHRYRLTLLALDCPELAIRTHPTCVEVEAEARKHLLSEARMMGVFHRE' A
#
# COMPACT_ATOMS: atom_id res chain seq x y z
N MET A 1 -9.48 -0.52 -3.62
CA MET A 1 -9.34 -1.68 -4.51
C MET A 1 -7.86 -1.92 -4.73
N ASN A 2 -7.40 -3.12 -4.41
CA ASN A 2 -6.03 -3.56 -4.64
C ASN A 2 -5.92 -4.23 -6.03
N ASP A 3 -4.73 -4.67 -6.40
CA ASP A 3 -4.48 -5.30 -7.71
C ASP A 3 -5.11 -6.70 -7.85
N PHE A 4 -5.68 -7.25 -6.77
CA PHE A 4 -6.51 -8.47 -6.78
C PHE A 4 -8.00 -8.15 -6.97
N ASP A 5 -8.36 -6.89 -7.25
CA ASP A 5 -9.74 -6.42 -7.40
C ASP A 5 -10.58 -6.48 -6.10
N GLU A 6 -9.90 -6.50 -4.93
CA GLU A 6 -10.52 -6.63 -3.61
C GLU A 6 -10.30 -5.40 -2.72
N LEU A 7 -11.10 -5.27 -1.66
CA LEU A 7 -10.88 -4.29 -0.59
C LEU A 7 -10.05 -4.91 0.54
N GLY A 8 -9.01 -4.21 0.97
CA GLY A 8 -8.16 -4.61 2.08
C GLY A 8 -6.81 -5.17 1.66
N TYR A 9 -6.17 -5.89 2.58
CA TYR A 9 -4.82 -6.40 2.44
C TYR A 9 -4.80 -7.82 1.90
N ASN A 10 -4.05 -8.03 0.82
CA ASN A 10 -3.69 -9.35 0.31
C ASN A 10 -2.18 -9.58 0.51
N GLY A 11 -1.84 -10.70 1.14
CA GLY A 11 -0.48 -11.01 1.57
C GLY A 11 0.46 -11.41 0.42
N PRO A 12 1.76 -11.56 0.72
CA PRO A 12 2.77 -12.05 -0.21
C PRO A 12 2.40 -13.36 -0.90
N CYS A 13 2.30 -13.34 -2.23
CA CYS A 13 2.09 -14.53 -3.06
C CYS A 13 3.06 -14.55 -4.28
N PRO A 14 4.38 -14.55 -4.05
CA PRO A 14 5.34 -14.57 -5.15
C PRO A 14 5.23 -15.87 -5.94
N PRO A 15 5.55 -15.90 -7.25
CA PRO A 15 5.61 -17.15 -7.99
C PRO A 15 6.68 -18.09 -7.43
N HIS A 16 6.42 -19.40 -7.46
CA HIS A 16 7.40 -20.42 -7.05
C HIS A 16 8.70 -20.29 -7.86
N GLY A 17 9.85 -20.34 -7.18
CA GLY A 17 11.17 -20.28 -7.81
C GLY A 17 11.60 -18.92 -8.36
N HIS A 18 10.81 -17.85 -8.20
CA HIS A 18 11.15 -16.51 -8.68
C HIS A 18 12.10 -15.73 -7.74
N GLY A 19 12.56 -16.38 -6.66
CA GLY A 19 13.42 -15.77 -5.65
C GLY A 19 12.69 -14.79 -4.74
N LEU A 20 13.47 -13.92 -4.08
CA LEU A 20 12.97 -12.96 -3.09
C LEU A 20 12.20 -11.81 -3.73
N HIS A 21 10.95 -11.63 -3.31
CA HIS A 21 10.16 -10.44 -3.59
C HIS A 21 10.26 -9.45 -2.43
N ARG A 22 10.23 -8.15 -2.75
CA ARG A 22 10.31 -7.05 -1.77
C ARG A 22 8.94 -6.42 -1.60
N TYR A 23 8.43 -6.42 -0.38
CA TYR A 23 7.14 -5.85 -0.02
C TYR A 23 7.37 -4.55 0.75
N ARG A 24 7.03 -3.42 0.15
CA ARG A 24 7.18 -2.09 0.77
C ARG A 24 5.90 -1.72 1.49
N LEU A 25 6.00 -1.44 2.79
CA LEU A 25 4.91 -0.91 3.59
C LEU A 25 5.20 0.56 3.88
N THR A 26 4.26 1.42 3.54
CA THR A 26 4.36 2.87 3.72
C THR A 26 3.27 3.32 4.69
N LEU A 27 3.67 4.04 5.73
CA LEU A 27 2.78 4.68 6.70
C LEU A 27 2.88 6.19 6.53
N LEU A 28 1.74 6.85 6.29
CA LEU A 28 1.63 8.29 6.13
C LEU A 28 0.93 8.90 7.34
N ALA A 29 1.55 9.88 7.99
CA ALA A 29 0.93 10.71 9.02
C ALA A 29 0.34 11.97 8.37
N LEU A 30 -0.94 12.24 8.61
CA LEU A 30 -1.69 13.28 7.90
C LEU A 30 -2.19 14.36 8.88
N ASP A 31 -2.34 15.59 8.38
CA ASP A 31 -2.88 16.73 9.14
C ASP A 31 -4.42 16.83 9.10
N CYS A 32 -5.07 15.95 8.36
CA CYS A 32 -6.52 15.89 8.21
C CYS A 32 -7.12 14.61 8.84
N PRO A 33 -8.34 14.68 9.41
CA PRO A 33 -9.01 13.51 9.96
C PRO A 33 -9.59 12.58 8.87
N GLU A 34 -9.94 13.11 7.71
CA GLU A 34 -10.57 12.38 6.61
C GLU A 34 -10.03 12.86 5.25
N LEU A 35 -9.90 11.93 4.30
CA LEU A 35 -9.51 12.25 2.93
C LEU A 35 -10.74 12.44 2.05
N ALA A 36 -10.74 13.50 1.25
CA ALA A 36 -11.78 13.77 0.27
C ALA A 36 -11.62 12.87 -0.96
N ILE A 37 -11.95 11.58 -0.83
CA ILE A 37 -11.76 10.57 -1.85
C ILE A 37 -13.05 9.81 -2.16
N ARG A 38 -13.17 9.32 -3.40
CA ARG A 38 -14.32 8.53 -3.85
C ARG A 38 -14.46 7.20 -3.09
N THR A 39 -15.61 6.57 -3.20
CA THR A 39 -15.80 5.19 -2.72
C THR A 39 -14.94 4.22 -3.53
N HIS A 40 -14.40 3.20 -2.84
CA HIS A 40 -13.54 2.16 -3.43
C HIS A 40 -12.33 2.69 -4.23
N PRO A 41 -11.50 3.60 -3.67
CA PRO A 41 -10.35 4.14 -4.39
C PRO A 41 -9.25 3.08 -4.57
N THR A 42 -8.44 3.24 -5.61
CA THR A 42 -7.18 2.52 -5.78
C THR A 42 -6.14 2.98 -4.76
N CYS A 43 -5.11 2.17 -4.52
CA CYS A 43 -4.01 2.57 -3.64
C CYS A 43 -3.33 3.87 -4.12
N VAL A 44 -3.17 4.03 -5.44
CA VAL A 44 -2.56 5.23 -6.05
C VAL A 44 -3.39 6.48 -5.78
N GLU A 45 -4.71 6.41 -5.89
CA GLU A 45 -5.59 7.56 -5.60
C GLU A 45 -5.54 7.94 -4.11
N VAL A 46 -5.55 6.94 -3.21
CA VAL A 46 -5.42 7.18 -1.77
C VAL A 46 -4.10 7.87 -1.46
N GLU A 47 -2.99 7.37 -2.01
CA GLU A 47 -1.67 7.95 -1.80
C GLU A 47 -1.58 9.37 -2.36
N ALA A 48 -2.12 9.61 -3.56
CA ALA A 48 -2.12 10.93 -4.18
C ALA A 48 -2.91 11.96 -3.34
N GLU A 49 -4.07 11.58 -2.79
CA GLU A 49 -4.86 12.47 -1.93
C GLU A 49 -4.18 12.68 -0.57
N ALA A 50 -3.71 11.60 0.05
CA ALA A 50 -3.02 11.65 1.34
C ALA A 50 -1.76 12.53 1.29
N ARG A 51 -1.00 12.49 0.18
CA ARG A 51 0.23 13.28 0.03
C ARG A 51 0.00 14.79 0.07
N LYS A 52 -1.22 15.28 -0.18
CA LYS A 52 -1.56 16.71 -0.03
C LYS A 52 -1.59 17.16 1.44
N HIS A 53 -1.75 16.22 2.36
CA HIS A 53 -1.92 16.41 3.80
C HIS A 53 -0.75 15.84 4.62
N LEU A 54 0.37 15.51 3.97
CA LEU A 54 1.45 14.74 4.58
C LEU A 54 2.25 15.55 5.60
N LEU A 55 2.25 15.08 6.85
CA LEU A 55 3.13 15.57 7.91
C LEU A 55 4.45 14.81 7.97
N SER A 56 4.39 13.48 7.86
CA SER A 56 5.55 12.60 7.95
C SER A 56 5.26 11.24 7.32
N GLU A 57 6.32 10.51 6.95
CA GLU A 57 6.24 9.20 6.31
C GLU A 57 7.24 8.24 6.94
N ALA A 58 6.80 7.02 7.22
CA ALA A 58 7.65 5.91 7.62
C ALA A 58 7.53 4.78 6.59
N ARG A 59 8.66 4.12 6.29
CA ARG A 59 8.69 3.00 5.35
C ARG A 59 9.38 1.80 5.98
N MET A 60 8.84 0.62 5.70
CA MET A 60 9.44 -0.66 6.01
C MET A 60 9.45 -1.53 4.75
N MET A 61 10.42 -2.45 4.67
CA MET A 61 10.49 -3.41 3.58
C MET A 61 10.64 -4.82 4.15
N GLY A 62 9.62 -5.65 3.92
CA GLY A 62 9.69 -7.09 4.14
C GLY A 62 10.16 -7.80 2.89
N VAL A 63 10.68 -9.01 3.05
CA VAL A 63 10.99 -9.91 1.93
C VAL A 63 10.33 -11.25 2.14
N PHE A 64 9.86 -11.86 1.06
CA PHE A 64 9.30 -13.21 1.08
C PHE A 64 9.59 -13.90 -0.26
N HIS A 65 9.75 -15.21 -0.22
CA HIS A 65 9.87 -16.07 -1.40
C HIS A 65 9.09 -17.35 -1.17
N ARG A 66 8.69 -17.98 -2.27
CA ARG A 66 8.10 -19.32 -2.29
C ARG A 66 9.05 -20.24 -3.02
N GLU A 67 9.46 -21.29 -2.33
CA GLU A 67 10.14 -22.44 -2.93
C GLU A 67 9.13 -23.28 -3.71
#